data_AF-A0A348VS50-F1
#
_entry.id   AF-A0A348VS50-F1
#
_cell.length_a   1.000
_cell.length_b   1.000
_cell.length_c   1.000
_cell.angle_alpha   90.00
_cell.angle_beta   90.00
_cell.angle_gamma   90.00
#
_symmetry.space_group_name_H-M   'P 1'
#
loop_
_entity.id
_entity.type
_entity.pdbx_description
1 polymer ?
#
loop_
_entity_poly.entity_id
_entity_poly.type
_entity_poly.pdbx_seq_one_letter_code
_entity_poly.pdbx_strand_id
1 'polypeptide(L)'
;MDLKIVSPVRFLRRIAAGRSKNKGQTNPRPELLDMPVEEARYVVFDTELTGLKPKKDSIVSIGAVKMAGGRIEAGNAYYRLV
;
A
#
# COMPACT_ATOMS: atom_id res chain seq x y z
N MET A 1 6.64 6.63 19.23
CA MET A 1 6.80 7.31 17.92
C MET A 1 5.58 7.00 17.09
N ASP A 2 4.60 7.90 17.13
CA ASP A 2 3.29 7.71 16.49
C ASP A 2 3.40 7.67 14.97
N LEU A 3 3.18 6.50 14.39
CA LEU A 3 2.94 6.39 12.96
C LEU A 3 1.53 6.91 12.69
N LYS A 4 1.40 8.23 12.55
CA LYS A 4 0.15 8.90 12.15
C LYS A 4 -0.38 8.20 10.90
N ILE A 5 -1.46 7.43 11.06
CA ILE A 5 -2.23 6.88 9.95
C ILE A 5 -2.72 8.08 9.15
N VAL A 6 -1.95 8.42 8.12
CA VAL A 6 -2.33 9.45 7.16
C VAL A 6 -3.62 8.98 6.53
N SER A 7 -4.64 9.86 6.58
CA SER A 7 -5.94 9.75 5.92
C SER A 7 -5.88 8.81 4.71
N PRO A 8 -6.82 7.86 4.56
CA PRO A 8 -6.73 6.91 3.47
C PRO A 8 -6.70 7.52 2.08
N VAL A 9 -7.26 8.72 1.95
CA VAL A 9 -7.21 9.55 0.74
C VAL A 9 -5.77 9.97 0.42
N ARG A 10 -4.92 10.23 1.44
CA ARG A 10 -3.50 10.57 1.28
C ARG A 10 -2.64 9.34 0.97
N PHE A 11 -2.94 8.18 1.53
CA PHE A 11 -2.22 6.93 1.22
C PHE A 11 -2.47 6.50 -0.23
N LEU A 12 -3.75 6.45 -0.65
CA LEU A 12 -4.13 6.19 -2.03
C LEU A 12 -3.59 7.26 -2.99
N ARG A 13 -3.58 8.56 -2.62
CA ARG A 13 -2.88 9.59 -3.41
C ARG A 13 -1.38 9.35 -3.49
N ARG A 14 -0.72 8.71 -2.53
CA ARG A 14 0.72 8.41 -2.60
C ARG A 14 1.03 7.24 -3.52
N ILE A 15 0.11 6.28 -3.63
CA ILE A 15 0.21 5.15 -4.58
C ILE A 15 -0.22 5.58 -5.99
N ALA A 16 -1.31 6.35 -6.12
CA ALA A 16 -1.83 6.81 -7.41
C ALA A 16 -1.09 8.04 -7.97
N ALA A 17 -0.61 8.96 -7.13
CA ALA A 17 0.25 10.06 -7.57
C ALA A 17 1.71 9.62 -7.58
N GLY A 18 2.05 8.70 -8.48
CA GLY A 18 3.42 8.42 -8.91
C GLY A 18 4.14 9.62 -9.56
N ARG A 19 3.75 10.86 -9.30
CA ARG A 19 4.46 12.09 -9.70
C ARG A 19 4.26 13.20 -8.66
N SER A 20 4.90 13.07 -7.50
CA SER A 20 5.27 14.27 -6.73
C SER A 20 6.59 14.78 -7.28
N LYS A 21 6.63 16.04 -7.74
CA LYS A 21 7.87 16.77 -8.07
C LYS A 21 8.66 17.15 -6.80
N ASN A 22 8.74 16.25 -5.82
CA ASN A 22 9.74 16.29 -4.76
C ASN A 22 10.73 15.17 -5.03
N LYS A 23 11.99 15.53 -5.29
CA LYS A 23 13.15 14.62 -5.44
C LYS A 23 13.47 13.92 -4.09
N GLY A 24 12.49 13.27 -3.48
CA GLY A 24 12.68 12.33 -2.37
C GLY A 24 12.70 10.93 -2.96
N GLN A 25 13.90 10.50 -3.34
CA GLN A 25 14.31 9.15 -3.75
C GLN A 25 13.19 8.09 -3.79
N THR A 26 12.69 7.80 -4.99
CA THR A 26 11.83 6.62 -5.29
C THR A 26 12.68 5.39 -5.64
N ASN A 27 13.95 5.36 -5.23
CA ASN A 27 14.73 4.15 -5.40
C ASN A 27 14.15 3.10 -4.46
N PRO A 28 13.82 1.88 -4.96
CA PRO A 28 13.60 0.77 -4.06
C PRO A 28 14.82 0.73 -3.14
N ARG A 29 14.61 0.72 -1.82
CA ARG A 29 15.70 0.54 -0.88
C ARG A 29 16.21 -0.88 -1.14
N PRO A 30 17.38 -1.07 -1.78
CA PRO A 30 17.78 -2.38 -2.27
C PRO A 30 17.89 -3.39 -1.13
N GLU A 31 18.34 -2.90 0.04
CA GLU A 31 18.37 -3.59 1.32
C GLU A 31 17.02 -4.21 1.76
N LEU A 32 15.87 -3.74 1.26
CA LEU A 32 14.57 -4.34 1.55
C LEU A 32 14.21 -5.48 0.60
N LEU A 33 14.81 -5.55 -0.59
CA LEU A 33 14.55 -6.60 -1.57
C LEU A 33 15.27 -7.91 -1.21
N ASP A 34 16.42 -7.79 -0.54
CA ASP A 34 17.21 -8.94 -0.07
C ASP A 34 16.85 -9.35 1.38
N MET A 35 15.93 -8.63 2.03
CA MET A 35 15.47 -8.92 3.39
C MET A 35 14.51 -10.12 3.40
N PRO A 36 14.71 -11.12 4.29
CA PRO A 36 13.72 -12.18 4.51
C PRO A 36 12.35 -11.61 4.83
N VAL A 37 11.30 -12.19 4.26
CA VAL A 37 9.94 -11.68 4.45
C VAL A 37 9.52 -11.68 5.91
N GLU A 38 10.04 -12.62 6.71
CA GLU A 38 9.82 -12.78 8.14
C GLU A 38 10.31 -11.57 8.96
N GLU A 39 11.30 -10.84 8.44
CA GLU A 39 11.87 -9.65 9.06
C GLU A 39 11.28 -8.35 8.50
N ALA A 40 10.55 -8.44 7.39
CA ALA A 40 10.01 -7.30 6.69
C ALA A 40 8.76 -6.72 7.36
N ARG A 41 8.58 -5.40 7.21
CA ARG A 41 7.31 -4.71 7.47
C ARG A 41 6.71 -4.26 6.16
N TYR A 42 5.52 -4.77 5.86
CA TYR A 42 4.87 -4.57 4.57
C TYR A 42 3.35 -4.50 4.73
N VAL A 43 2.65 -4.25 3.62
CA VAL A 43 1.19 -4.23 3.57
C VAL A 43 0.77 -5.25 2.52
N VAL A 44 -0.10 -6.17 2.91
CA VAL A 44 -0.84 -6.99 1.96
C VAL A 44 -2.10 -6.23 1.60
N PHE A 45 -2.40 -6.13 0.31
CA PHE A 45 -3.62 -5.53 -0.18
C PHE A 45 -4.23 -6.38 -1.27
N ASP A 46 -5.53 -6.27 -1.39
CA ASP A 46 -6.33 -6.92 -2.41
C ASP A 46 -7.32 -5.91 -3.00
N THR A 47 -7.65 -6.08 -4.28
CA THR A 47 -8.52 -5.16 -5.01
C THR A 47 -9.53 -5.91 -5.86
N GLU A 48 -10.76 -5.43 -5.82
CA GLU A 48 -11.83 -5.85 -6.74
C GLU A 48 -11.97 -4.80 -7.84
N LEU A 49 -12.18 -5.26 -9.08
CA LEU A 49 -12.15 -4.41 -10.28
C LEU A 49 -13.45 -4.57 -11.09
N THR A 50 -13.80 -3.55 -11.87
CA THR A 50 -14.88 -3.67 -12.87
C THR A 50 -14.48 -4.55 -14.06
N GLY A 51 -13.18 -4.78 -14.24
CA GLY A 51 -12.61 -5.58 -15.34
C GLY A 51 -11.08 -5.51 -15.39
N LEU A 52 -10.50 -6.11 -16.42
CA LEU A 52 -9.04 -6.29 -16.55
C LEU A 52 -8.36 -5.30 -17.52
N LYS A 53 -9.03 -4.23 -17.95
CA LYS A 53 -8.47 -3.23 -18.88
C LYS A 53 -8.07 -1.96 -18.10
N PRO A 54 -6.79 -1.76 -17.73
CA PRO A 54 -6.39 -0.70 -16.78
C PRO A 54 -6.70 0.74 -17.21
N LYS A 55 -6.87 0.98 -18.52
CA LYS A 55 -7.23 2.30 -19.08
C LYS A 55 -8.74 2.56 -19.10
N LYS A 56 -9.57 1.55 -18.83
CA LYS A 56 -11.03 1.60 -18.97
C LYS A 56 -11.76 1.21 -17.69
N ASP A 57 -11.23 0.19 -16.99
CA ASP A 57 -11.80 -0.35 -15.77
C ASP A 57 -11.28 0.36 -14.53
N SER A 58 -12.06 0.35 -13.45
CA SER A 58 -11.74 0.99 -12.18
C SER A 58 -11.70 0.01 -11.02
N ILE A 59 -11.04 0.41 -9.93
CA ILE A 59 -11.13 -0.28 -8.65
C ILE A 59 -12.52 -0.04 -8.07
N VAL A 60 -13.19 -1.11 -7.66
CA VAL A 60 -14.47 -1.10 -6.95
C VAL A 60 -14.22 -1.07 -5.44
N SER A 61 -13.30 -1.88 -4.95
CA SER A 61 -12.89 -1.87 -3.55
C SER A 61 -11.43 -2.19 -3.34
N ILE A 62 -10.89 -1.74 -2.20
CA ILE A 62 -9.56 -2.09 -1.73
C ILE A 62 -9.62 -2.49 -0.26
N GLY A 63 -9.01 -3.64 0.05
CA GLY A 63 -8.70 -4.08 1.39
C GLY A 63 -7.19 -4.08 1.61
N ALA A 64 -6.72 -3.69 2.79
CA ALA A 64 -5.31 -3.72 3.14
C ALA A 64 -5.10 -4.02 4.63
N VAL A 65 -4.06 -4.80 4.94
CA VAL A 65 -3.64 -5.10 6.31
C VAL A 65 -2.14 -4.91 6.46
N LYS A 66 -1.74 -4.37 7.60
CA LYS A 66 -0.32 -4.24 7.95
C LYS A 66 0.24 -5.58 8.42
N MET A 67 1.42 -5.93 7.91
CA MET A 67 2.16 -7.15 8.21
C MET A 67 3.46 -6.83 8.93
N ALA A 68 3.83 -7.69 9.88
CA ALA A 68 5.16 -7.75 10.49
C ALA A 68 5.64 -9.19 10.39
N GLY A 69 6.52 -9.46 9.43
CA GLY A 69 6.77 -10.83 8.99
C GLY A 69 5.49 -11.51 8.51
N GLY A 70 5.33 -12.80 8.79
CA GLY A 70 4.11 -13.56 8.51
C GLY A 70 2.91 -13.25 9.41
N ARG A 71 2.97 -12.24 10.28
CA ARG A 71 1.90 -11.91 11.24
C ARG A 71 1.07 -10.72 10.77
N ILE A 72 -0.25 -10.86 10.86
CA ILE A 72 -1.21 -9.77 10.61
C ILE A 72 -1.32 -8.91 11.87
N GLU A 73 -1.11 -7.59 11.73
CA GLU A 73 -1.45 -6.62 12.78
C GLU A 73 -2.94 -6.25 12.67
N ALA A 74 -3.82 -7.07 13.25
CA ALA A 74 -5.28 -6.97 13.06
C ALA A 74 -5.90 -5.60 13.38
N GLY A 75 -5.34 -4.82 14.31
CA GLY A 75 -5.79 -3.46 14.63
C GLY A 75 -5.41 -2.41 13.57
N ASN A 76 -4.61 -2.78 12.57
CA ASN A 76 -4.10 -1.92 11.51
C ASN A 76 -4.59 -2.40 10.15
N ALA A 77 -5.91 -2.37 9.96
CA ALA A 77 -6.58 -2.70 8.72
C ALA A 77 -7.16 -1.44 8.05
N TYR A 78 -7.26 -1.47 6.74
CA TYR A 78 -7.91 -0.45 5.93
C TYR A 78 -8.84 -1.11 4.91
N TYR A 79 -10.05 -0.56 4.79
CA TYR A 79 -11.01 -0.97 3.78
C TYR A 79 -11.73 0.24 3.21
N ARG A 80 -12.00 0.22 1.91
CA ARG A 80 -12.82 1.23 1.23
C ARG A 80 -13.51 0.68 -0.01
N LEU A 81 -14.79 1.01 -0.13
CA LEU A 81 -15.55 1.00 -1.38
C LEU A 81 -15.33 2.34 -2.11
N VAL A 82 -15.05 2.28 -3.41
CA VAL A 82 -14.65 3.43 -4.25
C VAL A 82 -15.83 3.97 -5.03
#